data_AF-A0A4Q3Z4W1-F1
#
_entry.id   AF-A0A4Q3Z4W1-F1
#
_cell.length_a   1.000
_cell.length_b   1.000
_cell.length_c   1.000
_cell.angle_alpha   90.00
_cell.angle_beta   90.00
_cell.angle_gamma   90.00
#
_symmetry.space_group_name_H-M   'P 1'
#
loop_
_entity.id
_entity.type
_entity.pdbx_description
1 polymer ?
#
loop_
_entity_poly.entity_id
_entity_poly.type
_entity_poly.pdbx_seq_one_letter_code
_entity_poly.pdbx_strand_id
1 'polypeptide(L)'
;MSSRAPNINRSRIHEDMVQRLAMQKLPETDRTLFPTIRELLCFAALLGYSEKRRIPLDKNAGIEDVSYQQFERGDAEDLIFLIALSETKDPEVLKDGEESRCAEIFEEYANGGLQIIGEALRRGGGEYPDRDILEMLKERAYLGTEEDEPDVSGITF
;
A
#
# COMPACT_ATOMS: atom_id res chain seq x y z
N MET A 1 -28.78 5.95 -9.11
CA MET A 1 -28.67 4.76 -8.23
C MET A 1 -27.22 4.73 -7.82
N SER A 2 -26.91 4.90 -6.53
CA SER A 2 -25.52 4.83 -6.06
C SER A 2 -25.03 3.40 -6.33
N SER A 3 -24.15 3.26 -7.32
CA SER A 3 -23.45 2.01 -7.57
C SER A 3 -22.56 1.77 -6.36
N ARG A 4 -22.76 0.66 -5.67
CA ARG A 4 -21.86 0.25 -4.58
C ARG A 4 -20.43 0.19 -5.15
N ALA A 5 -19.50 0.90 -4.53
CA ALA A 5 -18.10 0.88 -4.95
C ALA A 5 -17.58 -0.57 -5.01
N PRO A 6 -16.75 -0.90 -6.02
CA PRO A 6 -16.32 -2.27 -6.23
C PRO A 6 -15.35 -2.72 -5.14
N ASN A 7 -15.28 -4.03 -4.90
CA ASN A 7 -14.23 -4.59 -4.05
C ASN A 7 -12.85 -4.23 -4.61
N ILE A 8 -11.87 -4.12 -3.72
CA ILE A 8 -10.49 -3.84 -4.10
C ILE A 8 -9.78 -5.15 -4.39
N ASN A 9 -9.29 -5.29 -5.61
CA ASN A 9 -8.60 -6.49 -6.10
C ASN A 9 -7.10 -6.42 -5.84
N ARG A 10 -6.48 -7.59 -5.73
CA ARG A 10 -5.01 -7.77 -5.68
C ARG A 10 -4.61 -8.97 -6.53
N SER A 11 -3.39 -8.96 -7.06
CA SER A 11 -2.87 -10.07 -7.85
C SER A 11 -2.61 -11.30 -6.98
N ARG A 12 -3.02 -12.49 -7.45
CA ARG A 12 -2.69 -13.78 -6.82
C ARG A 12 -1.21 -14.11 -6.83
N ILE A 13 -0.43 -13.49 -7.71
CA ILE A 13 1.04 -13.67 -7.77
C ILE A 13 1.68 -13.30 -6.42
N HIS A 14 1.08 -12.39 -5.67
CA HIS A 14 1.57 -11.93 -4.38
C HIS A 14 0.91 -12.62 -3.19
N GLU A 15 -0.01 -13.57 -3.39
CA GLU A 15 -0.91 -14.04 -2.33
C GLU A 15 -0.16 -14.70 -1.16
N ASP A 16 0.83 -15.55 -1.43
CA ASP A 16 1.63 -16.17 -0.36
C ASP A 16 2.33 -15.12 0.51
N MET A 17 2.86 -14.06 -0.12
CA MET A 17 3.48 -12.93 0.58
C MET A 17 2.45 -12.11 1.34
N VAL A 18 1.28 -11.84 0.75
CA VAL A 18 0.19 -11.12 1.42
C VAL A 18 -0.26 -11.86 2.68
N GLN A 19 -0.50 -13.17 2.57
CA GLN A 19 -0.86 -14.02 3.70
C GLN A 19 0.23 -14.03 4.77
N ARG A 20 1.50 -14.10 4.35
CA ARG A 20 2.63 -14.05 5.29
C ARG A 20 2.70 -12.74 6.06
N LEU A 21 2.51 -11.60 5.39
CA LEU A 21 2.68 -10.29 6.00
C LEU A 21 1.47 -9.85 6.86
N ALA A 22 0.27 -10.29 6.50
CA ALA A 22 -0.98 -9.86 7.15
C ALA A 22 -1.63 -10.91 8.06
N MET A 23 -1.34 -12.21 7.88
CA MET A 23 -2.02 -13.29 8.62
C MET A 23 -1.08 -14.15 9.47
N GLN A 24 0.23 -14.10 9.25
CA GLN A 24 1.21 -14.86 10.03
C GLN A 24 1.93 -13.96 11.03
N LYS A 25 2.18 -14.48 12.23
CA LYS A 25 2.95 -13.78 13.26
C LYS A 25 4.41 -13.68 12.84
N LEU A 26 5.03 -12.54 13.12
CA LEU A 26 6.47 -12.38 12.92
C LEU A 26 7.25 -13.31 13.86
N PRO A 27 8.43 -13.80 13.46
CA PRO A 27 9.31 -14.57 14.33
C PRO A 27 9.53 -13.83 15.66
N GLU A 28 9.50 -14.57 16.77
CA GLU A 28 9.78 -14.04 18.11
C GLU A 28 8.80 -12.97 18.61
N THR A 29 7.65 -12.79 17.94
CA THR A 29 6.60 -11.86 18.39
C THR A 29 5.20 -12.47 18.31
N ASP A 30 4.24 -11.85 19.01
CA ASP A 30 2.83 -12.24 18.94
C ASP A 30 1.98 -11.43 17.95
N ARG A 31 2.61 -10.59 17.11
CA ARG A 31 1.92 -9.70 16.16
C ARG A 31 2.20 -10.08 14.71
N THR A 32 1.26 -9.77 13.83
CA THR A 32 1.48 -9.72 12.38
C THR A 32 2.22 -8.43 12.02
N LEU A 33 2.83 -8.36 10.83
CA LEU A 33 3.48 -7.11 10.39
C LEU A 33 2.43 -6.06 10.04
N PHE A 34 1.40 -6.46 9.30
CA PHE A 34 0.23 -5.64 9.01
C PHE A 34 -0.98 -6.21 9.75
N PRO A 35 -1.81 -5.38 10.41
CA PRO A 35 -2.97 -5.86 11.15
C PRO A 35 -4.01 -6.58 10.29
N THR A 36 -4.21 -6.11 9.05
CA THR A 36 -5.05 -6.77 8.05
C THR A 36 -4.48 -6.60 6.64
N ILE A 37 -5.06 -7.32 5.66
CA ILE A 37 -4.74 -7.13 4.23
C ILE A 37 -5.06 -5.70 3.79
N ARG A 38 -6.08 -5.03 4.37
CA ARG A 38 -6.39 -3.63 4.05
C ARG A 38 -5.22 -2.71 4.35
N GLU A 39 -4.63 -2.80 5.54
CA GLU A 39 -3.48 -1.96 5.90
C GLU A 39 -2.26 -2.28 5.04
N LEU A 40 -2.02 -3.56 4.72
CA LEU A 40 -0.96 -3.95 3.79
C LEU A 40 -1.17 -3.33 2.40
N LEU A 41 -2.38 -3.39 1.85
CA LEU A 41 -2.68 -2.81 0.54
C LEU A 41 -2.57 -1.29 0.55
N CYS A 42 -2.99 -0.61 1.62
CA CYS A 42 -2.81 0.84 1.76
C CYS A 42 -1.32 1.22 1.79
N PHE A 43 -0.52 0.50 2.59
CA PHE A 43 0.93 0.68 2.63
C PHE A 43 1.58 0.44 1.27
N ALA A 44 1.21 -0.66 0.61
CA ALA A 44 1.72 -1.01 -0.72
C ALA A 44 1.32 0.04 -1.77
N ALA A 45 0.08 0.54 -1.75
CA ALA A 45 -0.37 1.56 -2.71
C ALA A 45 0.41 2.87 -2.54
N LEU A 46 0.62 3.32 -1.30
CA LEU A 46 1.42 4.51 -1.02
C LEU A 46 2.88 4.32 -1.44
N LEU A 47 3.48 3.16 -1.14
CA LEU A 47 4.85 2.83 -1.57
C LEU A 47 4.95 2.75 -3.10
N GLY A 48 3.98 2.14 -3.76
CA GLY A 48 3.91 2.07 -5.22
C GLY A 48 3.79 3.46 -5.83
N TYR A 49 2.96 4.32 -5.26
CA TYR A 49 2.80 5.71 -5.70
C TYR A 49 4.09 6.51 -5.53
N SER A 50 4.71 6.46 -4.34
CA SER A 50 5.94 7.21 -4.04
C SER A 50 7.12 6.77 -4.92
N GLU A 51 7.22 5.48 -5.23
CA GLU A 51 8.21 4.90 -6.14
C GLU A 51 7.80 4.98 -7.61
N LYS A 52 6.66 5.62 -7.93
CA LYS A 52 6.11 5.78 -9.28
C LYS A 52 5.95 4.46 -10.04
N ARG A 53 5.61 3.39 -9.31
CA ARG A 53 5.43 2.04 -9.83
C ARG A 53 3.94 1.69 -9.89
N ARG A 54 3.34 1.97 -11.04
CA ARG A 54 1.96 1.63 -11.37
C ARG A 54 1.93 0.41 -12.29
N ILE A 55 1.35 -0.70 -11.84
CA ILE A 55 1.37 -1.97 -12.57
C ILE A 55 -0.06 -2.53 -12.69
N PRO A 56 -0.64 -2.60 -13.90
CA PRO A 56 -1.92 -3.24 -14.15
C PRO A 56 -2.03 -4.64 -13.56
N LEU A 57 -3.20 -4.99 -13.01
CA LEU A 57 -3.48 -6.34 -12.57
C LEU A 57 -3.61 -7.28 -13.78
N ASP A 58 -2.81 -8.35 -13.83
CA ASP A 58 -3.03 -9.44 -14.78
C ASP A 58 -4.14 -10.37 -14.27
N LYS A 59 -5.36 -10.14 -14.78
CA LYS A 59 -6.54 -10.95 -14.43
C LYS A 59 -6.39 -12.42 -14.84
N ASN A 60 -5.55 -12.73 -15.83
CA ASN A 60 -5.31 -14.12 -16.27
C ASN A 60 -4.43 -14.89 -15.28
N ALA A 61 -3.54 -14.20 -14.56
CA ALA A 61 -2.77 -14.76 -13.46
C ALA A 61 -3.60 -14.97 -12.18
N GLY A 62 -4.85 -14.49 -12.19
CA GLY A 62 -5.80 -14.60 -11.08
C GLY A 62 -5.73 -13.42 -10.11
N ILE A 63 -6.87 -13.14 -9.50
CA ILE A 63 -7.05 -12.07 -8.52
C ILE A 63 -7.74 -12.61 -7.25
N GLU A 64 -7.48 -11.95 -6.13
CA GLU A 64 -8.24 -12.05 -4.88
C GLU A 64 -8.76 -10.65 -4.56
N ASP A 65 -9.78 -10.53 -3.71
CA ASP A 65 -10.35 -9.24 -3.36
C ASP A 65 -10.43 -9.00 -1.83
N VAL A 66 -10.69 -7.74 -1.49
CA VAL A 66 -11.06 -7.28 -0.16
C VAL A 66 -12.33 -6.46 -0.32
N SER A 67 -13.37 -6.81 0.44
CA SER A 67 -14.65 -6.08 0.41
C SER A 67 -14.44 -4.58 0.60
N TYR A 68 -15.03 -3.76 -0.27
CA TYR A 68 -14.92 -2.30 -0.21
C TYR A 68 -15.40 -1.73 1.13
N GLN A 69 -16.35 -2.40 1.79
CA GLN A 69 -16.84 -2.01 3.12
C GLN A 69 -15.74 -1.97 4.20
N GLN A 70 -14.61 -2.65 3.98
CA GLN A 70 -13.45 -2.56 4.87
C GLN A 70 -12.70 -1.23 4.69
N PHE A 71 -12.79 -0.61 3.51
CA PHE A 71 -12.18 0.68 3.19
C PHE A 71 -13.08 1.86 3.55
N GLU A 72 -14.41 1.73 3.41
CA GLU A 72 -15.42 2.75 3.83
C GLU A 72 -15.31 3.11 5.33
N ARG A 73 -14.67 2.26 6.13
CA ARG A 73 -14.47 2.48 7.55
C ARG A 73 -13.15 3.22 7.81
N GLY A 74 -13.25 4.53 7.99
CA GLY A 74 -12.13 5.38 8.40
C GLY A 74 -11.45 6.08 7.24
N ASP A 75 -10.13 6.22 7.32
CA ASP A 75 -9.26 6.98 6.43
C ASP A 75 -8.80 6.22 5.17
N ALA A 76 -9.07 4.92 5.08
CA ALA A 76 -8.61 4.08 3.98
C ALA A 76 -9.28 4.41 2.63
N GLU A 77 -10.55 4.82 2.65
CA GLU A 77 -11.24 5.30 1.44
C GLU A 77 -10.66 6.63 0.94
N ASP A 78 -10.37 7.56 1.86
CA ASP A 78 -9.73 8.84 1.53
C ASP A 78 -8.37 8.64 0.83
N LEU A 79 -7.63 7.59 1.21
CA LEU A 79 -6.36 7.24 0.54
C LEU A 79 -6.56 6.77 -0.91
N ILE A 80 -7.62 6.01 -1.20
CA ILE A 80 -7.95 5.58 -2.56
C ILE A 80 -8.21 6.83 -3.42
N PHE A 81 -9.05 7.74 -2.94
CA PHE A 81 -9.38 8.98 -3.63
C PHE A 81 -8.18 9.91 -3.77
N LEU A 82 -7.34 10.03 -2.74
CA LEU A 82 -6.14 10.85 -2.78
C LEU A 82 -5.16 10.34 -3.83
N ILE A 83 -4.91 9.03 -3.90
CA ILE A 83 -4.02 8.44 -4.92
C ILE A 83 -4.61 8.66 -6.32
N ALA A 84 -5.91 8.44 -6.50
CA ALA A 84 -6.59 8.66 -7.78
C ALA A 84 -6.47 10.11 -8.25
N LEU A 85 -6.80 11.08 -7.38
CA LEU A 85 -6.68 12.51 -7.65
C LEU A 85 -5.23 12.91 -7.97
N SER A 86 -4.27 12.34 -7.24
CA SER A 86 -2.85 12.67 -7.41
C SER A 86 -2.26 12.10 -8.70
N GLU A 87 -2.78 10.96 -9.18
CA GLU A 87 -2.41 10.37 -10.47
C GLU A 87 -3.08 11.10 -11.64
N THR A 88 -4.40 11.32 -11.58
CA THR A 88 -5.14 11.94 -12.69
C THR A 88 -4.90 13.43 -12.80
N LYS A 89 -4.61 14.10 -11.68
CA LYS A 89 -4.56 15.57 -11.54
C LYS A 89 -5.86 16.24 -12.00
N ASP A 90 -6.97 15.51 -11.89
CA ASP A 90 -8.28 15.92 -12.36
C ASP A 90 -9.33 15.66 -11.27
N PRO A 91 -9.94 16.72 -10.68
CA PRO A 91 -10.93 16.56 -9.63
C PRO A 91 -12.20 15.84 -10.10
N GLU A 92 -12.43 15.74 -11.41
CA GLU A 92 -13.56 14.98 -11.97
C GLU A 92 -13.52 13.50 -11.58
N VAL A 93 -12.34 12.95 -11.25
CA VAL A 93 -12.18 11.57 -10.76
C VAL A 93 -12.89 11.32 -9.42
N LEU A 94 -13.29 12.37 -8.70
CA LEU A 94 -14.00 12.28 -7.42
C LEU A 94 -15.52 12.33 -7.55
N LYS A 95 -16.06 12.37 -8.77
CA LYS A 95 -17.51 12.38 -9.00
C LYS A 95 -18.14 11.00 -8.78
N ASP A 96 -19.41 11.00 -8.37
CA ASP A 96 -20.24 9.80 -8.31
C ASP A 96 -20.14 9.00 -9.63
N GLY A 97 -19.82 7.72 -9.52
CA GLY A 97 -19.63 6.81 -10.65
C GLY A 97 -18.17 6.57 -11.05
N GLU A 98 -17.21 7.37 -10.57
CA GLU A 98 -15.77 7.16 -10.81
C GLU A 98 -15.12 6.21 -9.79
N GLU A 99 -15.87 5.65 -8.84
CA GLU A 99 -15.32 4.82 -7.75
C GLU A 99 -14.56 3.60 -8.30
N SER A 100 -15.01 3.04 -9.43
CA SER A 100 -14.32 1.94 -10.10
C SER A 100 -12.97 2.33 -10.68
N ARG A 101 -12.85 3.57 -11.19
CA ARG A 101 -11.60 4.09 -11.72
C ARG A 101 -10.63 4.44 -10.59
N CYS A 102 -11.13 4.99 -9.50
CA CYS A 102 -10.36 5.22 -8.29
C CYS A 102 -9.81 3.91 -7.71
N ALA A 103 -10.65 2.89 -7.61
CA ALA A 103 -10.26 1.54 -7.19
C ALA A 103 -9.17 0.97 -8.11
N GLU A 104 -9.35 1.01 -9.43
CA GLU A 104 -8.36 0.50 -10.39
C GLU A 104 -7.00 1.19 -10.24
N ILE A 105 -6.95 2.53 -10.15
CA ILE A 105 -5.69 3.26 -9.96
C ILE A 105 -5.01 2.82 -8.65
N PHE A 106 -5.78 2.72 -7.56
CA PHE A 106 -5.25 2.25 -6.28
C PHE A 106 -4.71 0.81 -6.38
N GLU A 107 -5.45 -0.11 -7.00
CA GLU A 107 -5.06 -1.52 -7.18
C GLU A 107 -3.75 -1.64 -7.94
N GLU A 108 -3.53 -0.83 -8.97
CA GLU A 108 -2.31 -0.86 -9.78
C GLU A 108 -1.08 -0.35 -9.03
N TYR A 109 -1.25 0.66 -8.18
CA TYR A 109 -0.18 1.10 -7.28
C TYR A 109 0.06 0.10 -6.16
N ALA A 110 -0.99 -0.48 -5.58
CA ALA A 110 -0.86 -1.55 -4.60
C ALA A 110 -0.08 -2.73 -5.18
N ASN A 111 -0.37 -3.12 -6.42
CA ASN A 111 0.35 -4.17 -7.13
C ASN A 111 1.83 -3.83 -7.33
N GLY A 112 2.13 -2.59 -7.73
CA GLY A 112 3.50 -2.10 -7.82
C GLY A 112 4.25 -2.12 -6.48
N GLY A 113 3.59 -1.69 -5.40
CA GLY A 113 4.14 -1.73 -4.05
C GLY A 113 4.38 -3.16 -3.55
N LEU A 114 3.45 -4.09 -3.81
CA LEU A 114 3.63 -5.50 -3.48
C LEU A 114 4.83 -6.09 -4.23
N GLN A 115 5.05 -5.71 -5.49
CA GLN A 115 6.25 -6.12 -6.21
C GLN A 115 7.53 -5.60 -5.53
N ILE A 116 7.56 -4.33 -5.11
CA ILE A 116 8.70 -3.72 -4.39
C ILE A 116 8.97 -4.44 -3.06
N ILE A 117 7.92 -4.74 -2.29
CA ILE A 117 8.03 -5.49 -1.05
C ILE A 117 8.59 -6.89 -1.33
N GLY A 118 8.11 -7.58 -2.36
CA GLY A 118 8.61 -8.89 -2.75
C GLY A 118 10.08 -8.88 -3.23
N GLU A 119 10.55 -7.78 -3.82
CA GLU A 119 11.98 -7.56 -4.10
C GLU A 119 12.80 -7.43 -2.80
N ALA A 120 12.30 -6.66 -1.83
CA ALA A 120 12.95 -6.47 -0.53
C ALA A 120 13.10 -7.79 0.23
N LEU A 121 12.01 -8.57 0.34
CA LEU A 121 12.02 -9.86 1.02
C LEU A 121 12.98 -10.85 0.35
N ARG A 122 13.00 -10.91 -0.98
CA ARG A 122 13.94 -11.81 -1.70
C ARG A 122 15.40 -11.43 -1.46
N ARG A 123 15.69 -10.13 -1.32
CA ARG A 123 17.05 -9.63 -1.07
C ARG A 123 17.49 -9.88 0.37
N GLY A 124 16.61 -9.70 1.35
CA GLY A 124 16.90 -9.95 2.77
C GLY A 124 16.79 -11.41 3.20
N GLY A 125 16.35 -12.30 2.30
CA GLY A 125 16.15 -13.73 2.56
C GLY A 125 14.77 -14.05 3.11
N GLY A 126 14.00 -13.03 3.50
CA GLY A 126 12.58 -13.15 3.83
C GLY A 126 12.32 -13.68 5.22
N GLU A 127 13.31 -14.20 5.96
CA GLU A 127 13.12 -14.81 7.28
C GLU A 127 12.47 -13.83 8.28
N TYR A 128 12.95 -12.59 8.28
CA TYR A 128 12.47 -11.49 9.13
C TYR A 128 11.91 -10.35 8.25
N PRO A 129 10.65 -10.47 7.77
CA PRO A 129 10.12 -9.55 6.77
C PRO A 129 9.97 -8.10 7.26
N ASP A 130 9.84 -7.90 8.57
CA ASP A 130 9.89 -6.58 9.20
C ASP A 130 11.26 -5.91 9.02
N ARG A 131 12.34 -6.65 9.23
CA ARG A 131 13.72 -6.16 9.04
C ARG A 131 14.01 -5.89 7.57
N ASP A 132 13.58 -6.78 6.68
CA ASP A 132 13.76 -6.64 5.23
C ASP A 132 13.07 -5.38 4.69
N ILE A 133 11.85 -5.09 5.16
CA ILE A 133 11.10 -3.90 4.78
C ILE A 133 11.72 -2.64 5.40
N LEU A 134 12.13 -2.68 6.67
CA LEU A 134 12.79 -1.53 7.32
C LEU A 134 14.10 -1.16 6.62
N GLU A 135 14.92 -2.14 6.26
CA GLU A 135 16.17 -1.88 5.53
C GLU A 135 15.87 -1.30 4.15
N MET A 136 14.86 -1.82 3.43
CA MET A 136 14.42 -1.24 2.17
C MET A 136 13.94 0.22 2.30
N LEU A 137 13.17 0.53 3.35
CA LEU A 137 12.73 1.91 3.61
C LEU A 137 13.91 2.84 3.94
N LYS A 138 14.90 2.35 4.69
CA LYS A 138 16.14 3.07 4.98
C LYS A 138 16.96 3.35 3.72
N GLU A 139 17.21 2.33 2.90
CA GLU A 139 17.94 2.46 1.64
C GLU A 139 17.29 3.47 0.67
N ARG A 140 15.96 3.55 0.69
CA ARG A 140 15.17 4.48 -0.14
C ARG A 140 14.92 5.84 0.53
N ALA A 141 15.58 6.12 1.65
CA ALA A 141 15.49 7.38 2.39
C ALA A 141 14.07 7.74 2.89
N TYR A 142 13.21 6.75 3.14
CA TYR A 142 11.93 6.96 3.85
C TYR A 142 12.12 7.08 5.37
N LEU A 143 13.22 6.55 5.89
CA LEU A 143 13.57 6.65 7.31
C LEU A 143 14.70 7.69 7.44
N GLY A 144 14.46 8.74 8.22
CA GLY A 144 15.51 9.66 8.61
C GLY A 144 16.61 8.90 9.33
N THR A 145 17.85 9.06 8.87
CA THR A 145 19.01 8.76 9.73
C THR A 145 19.20 9.99 10.60
N GLU A 146 19.40 9.79 11.90
CA GLU A 146 19.60 10.86 12.89
C GLU A 146 20.82 11.72 12.53
N GLU A 147 20.71 12.70 11.62
CA GLU A 147 21.69 13.76 11.41
C GLU A 147 21.08 15.15 11.10
N ASP A 148 19.77 15.34 11.22
CA ASP A 148 19.18 16.68 11.24
C ASP A 148 18.62 16.97 12.64
N GLU A 149 19.42 17.57 13.53
CA GLU A 149 18.84 18.33 14.64
C GLU A 149 17.88 19.37 14.02
N PRO A 150 16.59 19.38 14.37
CA PRO A 150 15.69 20.39 13.85
C PRO A 150 16.22 21.76 14.27
N ASP A 151 16.48 22.64 13.30
CA ASP A 151 16.90 24.02 13.54
C ASP A 151 15.77 24.79 14.24
N VAL A 152 15.78 24.73 15.56
CA VAL A 152 14.87 25.46 16.44
C VAL A 152 15.35 26.87 16.75
N SER A 153 16.45 27.33 16.13
CA SER A 153 16.96 28.69 16.35
C SER A 153 15.98 29.79 15.92
N GLY A 154 15.00 29.44 15.07
CA GLY A 154 13.91 30.32 14.65
C GLY A 154 12.62 30.24 15.48
N ILE A 155 12.54 29.40 16.52
CA ILE A 155 11.33 29.22 17.33
C ILE A 155 11.51 29.93 18.68
N THR A 156 10.87 31.09 18.84
CA THR A 156 10.79 31.81 20.12
C THR A 156 9.50 31.47 20.86
N PHE A 157 9.61 31.09 22.15
CA PHE A 157 8.50 30.95 23.10
C PHE A 157 8.21 32.26 23.84
#